data_AF-A0A919D889-F1
#
_entry.id   AF-A0A919D889-F1
#
_cell.length_a   1.000
_cell.length_b   1.000
_cell.length_c   1.000
_cell.angle_alpha   90.00
_cell.angle_beta   90.00
_cell.angle_gamma   90.00
#
_symmetry.space_group_name_H-M   'P 1'
#
loop_
_entity.id
_entity.type
_entity.pdbx_description
1 polymer ?
#
loop_
_entity_poly.entity_id
_entity_poly.type
_entity_poly.pdbx_seq_one_letter_code
_entity_poly.pdbx_strand_id
1 'polypeptide(L)'
;MPSVILAGIPDPETARQLISETVPQIGPGIAGRARAQAEAIRPFLERRWPRGATTEAARLINDLISPVSSCWDTRMSHILVNFYPASDLVVRKPGGPANPRNTFKAFQASQQALQEMNVRSGSLSQASDRALRPVLNELHSGLIALADSLMTLPRPDLPPTQHPPQSAWLREGRIAGEVSEQLTERINEAVKDYEAAREAGWSDSWMPGKSYWAAHFAAPIGAFRMGAIFHGFTAAVSGLGGVESLSGSPGANRDPYMFSDYLVVATGIRTRIHSAYLAIAVNYLAEVLELMPTYAEASGQGKQPAPVVVHGNVGAINSKVNNSNVSVADTVTNIGTTIQAIADRGQTSAADAISALVEAIQQDSRMAEDLRAQLLDNVADIADATATPDEPRSLSRARAAMAAITTAAGTSSQLAQAVSTWHHVLGQF
;
A
#
# COMPACT_ATOMS: atom_id res chain seq x y z
N MET A 1 -12.61 -0.08 17.76
CA MET A 1 -12.27 1.28 17.28
C MET A 1 -11.22 1.11 16.21
N PRO A 2 -11.35 1.72 15.02
CA PRO A 2 -10.28 1.67 14.03
C PRO A 2 -9.01 2.23 14.68
N SER A 3 -7.96 1.41 14.70
CA SER A 3 -6.68 1.79 15.31
C SER A 3 -6.21 3.14 14.75
N VAL A 4 -5.72 4.02 15.64
CA VAL A 4 -5.15 5.35 15.32
C VAL A 4 -4.11 5.28 14.18
N ILE A 5 -3.55 4.09 13.97
CA ILE A 5 -2.61 3.69 12.92
C ILE A 5 -3.11 4.02 11.50
N LEU A 6 -4.42 4.02 11.24
CA LEU A 6 -4.97 4.23 9.88
C LEU A 6 -5.38 5.68 9.59
N ALA A 7 -5.07 6.64 10.47
CA ALA A 7 -5.47 8.03 10.27
C ALA A 7 -4.93 8.57 8.93
N GLY A 8 -5.84 8.92 8.01
CA GLY A 8 -5.49 9.47 6.70
C GLY A 8 -5.37 8.45 5.55
N ILE A 9 -5.45 7.15 5.84
CA ILE A 9 -5.58 6.12 4.80
C ILE A 9 -7.06 6.00 4.40
N PRO A 10 -7.41 6.08 3.11
CA PRO A 10 -8.80 5.89 2.68
C PRO A 10 -9.26 4.48 2.99
N ASP A 11 -10.56 4.31 3.22
CA ASP A 11 -11.14 2.99 3.35
C ASP A 11 -10.98 2.19 2.03
N PRO A 12 -11.01 0.85 2.09
CA PRO A 12 -10.80 0.00 0.92
C PRO A 12 -11.75 0.27 -0.25
N GLU A 13 -12.99 0.69 -0.01
CA GLU A 13 -13.96 0.95 -1.07
C GLU A 13 -13.64 2.26 -1.79
N THR A 14 -13.31 3.32 -1.04
CA THR A 14 -12.80 4.57 -1.61
C THR A 14 -11.53 4.33 -2.44
N ALA A 15 -10.62 3.46 -1.97
CA ALA A 15 -9.43 3.09 -2.72
C ALA A 15 -9.75 2.31 -4.01
N ARG A 16 -10.69 1.34 -3.98
CA ARG A 16 -11.16 0.64 -5.18
C ARG A 16 -11.83 1.58 -6.17
N GLN A 17 -12.64 2.51 -5.70
CA GLN A 17 -13.26 3.53 -6.55
C GLN A 17 -12.19 4.38 -7.24
N LEU A 18 -11.16 4.81 -6.51
CA LEU A 18 -10.03 5.55 -7.09
C LEU A 18 -9.33 4.75 -8.20
N ILE A 19 -9.12 3.43 -8.02
CA ILE A 19 -8.57 2.55 -9.07
C ILE A 19 -9.52 2.52 -10.28
N SER A 20 -10.82 2.33 -10.04
CA SER A 20 -11.86 2.28 -11.08
C SER A 20 -11.95 3.56 -11.91
N GLU A 21 -11.69 4.71 -11.30
CA GLU A 21 -11.71 6.01 -11.97
C GLU A 21 -10.39 6.37 -12.65
N THR A 22 -9.26 5.92 -12.08
CA THR A 22 -7.93 6.34 -12.54
C THR A 22 -7.39 5.43 -13.64
N VAL A 23 -7.54 4.11 -13.52
CA VAL A 23 -7.01 3.15 -14.52
C VAL A 23 -7.61 3.40 -15.92
N PRO A 24 -8.91 3.69 -16.10
CA PRO A 24 -9.44 3.98 -17.42
C PRO A 24 -8.83 5.21 -18.09
N GLN A 25 -8.20 6.13 -17.35
CA GLN A 25 -7.55 7.32 -17.92
C GLN A 25 -6.28 6.96 -18.71
N ILE A 26 -5.69 5.79 -18.45
CA ILE A 26 -4.54 5.26 -19.19
C ILE A 26 -4.92 5.06 -20.67
N GLY A 27 -6.09 4.49 -20.93
CA GLY A 27 -6.56 4.18 -22.29
C GLY A 27 -6.60 5.41 -23.21
N PRO A 28 -7.35 6.47 -22.88
CA PRO A 28 -7.43 7.71 -23.67
C PRO A 28 -6.11 8.43 -23.84
N GLY A 29 -5.26 8.50 -22.80
CA GLY A 29 -3.94 9.14 -22.92
C GLY A 29 -3.06 8.44 -23.95
N ILE A 30 -3.10 7.11 -23.93
CA ILE A 30 -2.37 6.26 -24.88
C ILE A 30 -3.01 6.31 -26.28
N ALA A 31 -4.34 6.27 -26.38
CA ALA A 31 -5.08 6.36 -27.63
C ALA A 31 -4.85 7.72 -28.33
N GLY A 32 -4.81 8.81 -27.57
CA GLY A 32 -4.50 10.14 -28.08
C GLY A 32 -3.11 10.20 -28.72
N ARG A 33 -2.11 9.59 -28.08
CA ARG A 33 -0.76 9.48 -28.66
C ARG A 33 -0.75 8.61 -29.92
N ALA A 34 -1.38 7.43 -29.89
CA ALA A 34 -1.46 6.56 -31.07
C ALA A 34 -2.11 7.28 -32.27
N ARG A 35 -3.18 8.06 -32.04
CA ARG A 35 -3.80 8.91 -33.08
C ARG A 35 -2.85 10.00 -33.56
N ALA A 36 -2.19 10.74 -32.67
CA ALA A 36 -1.24 11.77 -33.05
C ALA A 36 -0.11 11.21 -33.95
N GLN A 37 0.33 9.99 -33.65
CA GLN A 37 1.35 9.30 -34.46
C GLN A 37 0.81 8.83 -35.80
N ALA A 38 -0.43 8.32 -35.85
CA ALA A 38 -1.09 8.00 -37.13
C ALA A 38 -1.22 9.27 -37.99
N GLU A 39 -1.66 10.39 -37.42
CA GLU A 39 -1.73 11.67 -38.11
C GLU A 39 -0.37 12.16 -38.61
N ALA A 40 0.72 11.92 -37.85
CA ALA A 40 2.07 12.25 -38.29
C ALA A 40 2.53 11.40 -39.50
N ILE A 41 1.99 10.20 -39.69
CA ILE A 41 2.27 9.33 -40.85
C ILE A 41 1.47 9.79 -42.08
N ARG A 42 0.29 10.39 -41.91
CA ARG A 42 -0.63 10.75 -43.01
C ARG A 42 0.01 11.56 -44.15
N PRO A 43 0.81 12.62 -43.91
CA PRO A 43 1.48 13.37 -44.97
C PRO A 43 2.37 12.51 -45.88
N PHE A 44 2.94 11.43 -45.34
CA PHE A 44 3.80 10.50 -46.09
C PHE A 44 3.00 9.52 -46.95
N LEU A 45 1.73 9.26 -46.60
CA LEU A 45 0.82 8.42 -47.39
C LEU A 45 0.19 9.17 -48.55
N GLU A 46 -0.03 10.47 -48.36
CA GLU A 46 -0.70 11.37 -49.32
C GLU A 46 0.26 11.97 -50.36
N ARG A 47 1.53 12.19 -50.00
CA ARG A 47 2.53 12.73 -50.93
C ARG A 47 3.15 11.63 -51.78
N ARG A 48 3.36 11.93 -53.07
CA ARG A 48 4.25 11.15 -53.94
C ARG A 48 5.68 11.53 -53.58
N TRP A 49 6.47 10.63 -53.02
CA TRP A 49 7.81 11.01 -52.54
C TRP A 49 8.71 11.50 -53.68
N PRO A 50 9.30 12.71 -53.55
CA PRO A 50 10.42 13.10 -54.40
C PRO A 50 11.57 12.12 -54.16
N ARG A 51 12.28 11.74 -55.22
CA ARG A 51 13.55 11.02 -55.08
C ARG A 51 14.47 11.87 -54.18
N GLY A 52 14.77 11.41 -52.96
CA GLY A 52 15.61 12.11 -51.98
C GLY A 52 14.96 12.45 -50.63
N ALA A 53 13.65 12.22 -50.43
CA ALA A 53 12.98 12.42 -49.12
C ALA A 53 13.31 11.34 -48.05
N THR A 54 14.31 10.50 -48.33
CA THR A 54 14.62 9.30 -47.56
C THR A 54 15.24 9.59 -46.19
N THR A 55 15.92 10.72 -46.03
CA THR A 55 16.43 11.18 -44.74
C THR A 55 15.31 11.64 -43.80
N GLU A 56 14.26 12.27 -44.35
CA GLU A 56 13.11 12.73 -43.58
C GLU A 56 12.22 11.55 -43.16
N ALA A 57 12.02 10.57 -44.05
CA ALA A 57 11.36 9.30 -43.71
C ALA A 57 12.14 8.48 -42.68
N ALA A 58 13.47 8.40 -42.78
CA ALA A 58 14.29 7.70 -41.79
C ALA A 58 14.26 8.38 -40.41
N ARG A 59 14.26 9.72 -40.39
CA ARG A 59 14.12 10.50 -39.16
C ARG A 59 12.73 10.31 -38.54
N LEU A 60 11.69 10.39 -39.36
CA LEU A 60 10.32 10.09 -38.94
C LEU A 60 10.24 8.68 -38.35
N ILE A 61 10.82 7.67 -39.00
CA ILE A 61 10.75 6.29 -38.51
C ILE A 61 11.55 6.13 -37.20
N ASN A 62 12.74 6.72 -37.08
CA ASN A 62 13.49 6.66 -35.84
C ASN A 62 12.79 7.43 -34.70
N ASP A 63 12.19 8.58 -34.99
CA ASP A 63 11.55 9.43 -33.99
C ASP A 63 10.14 8.92 -33.60
N LEU A 64 9.40 8.30 -34.53
CA LEU A 64 8.05 7.78 -34.30
C LEU A 64 8.00 6.29 -33.96
N ILE A 65 8.80 5.44 -34.59
CA ILE A 65 8.64 3.98 -34.44
C ILE A 65 9.52 3.43 -33.31
N SER A 66 10.72 3.99 -33.09
CA SER A 66 11.63 3.49 -32.06
C SER A 66 11.05 3.62 -30.63
N PRO A 67 10.49 4.78 -30.21
CA PRO A 67 9.89 4.93 -28.88
C PRO A 67 8.61 4.09 -28.74
N VAL A 68 7.87 3.92 -29.83
CA VAL A 68 6.60 3.17 -29.84
C VAL A 68 6.85 1.67 -29.86
N SER A 69 7.94 1.19 -30.44
CA SER A 69 8.26 -0.24 -30.40
C SER A 69 8.70 -0.67 -28.99
N SER A 70 9.56 0.12 -28.35
CA SER A 70 10.12 -0.22 -27.05
C SER A 70 9.15 -0.04 -25.87
N CYS A 71 8.30 1.00 -25.89
CA CYS A 71 7.33 1.23 -24.81
C CYS A 71 6.15 0.25 -24.85
N TRP A 72 5.76 -0.21 -26.03
CA TRP A 72 4.47 -0.88 -26.18
C TRP A 72 4.56 -2.40 -26.08
N ASP A 73 5.67 -3.01 -26.49
CA ASP A 73 5.75 -4.45 -26.71
C ASP A 73 5.50 -5.29 -25.43
N THR A 74 6.24 -5.00 -24.35
CA THR A 74 6.14 -5.81 -23.12
C THR A 74 5.35 -5.11 -22.00
N ARG A 75 5.42 -3.78 -21.90
CA ARG A 75 4.88 -3.09 -20.71
C ARG A 75 3.40 -2.82 -20.85
N MET A 76 2.93 -2.35 -22.01
CA MET A 76 1.50 -2.16 -22.20
C MET A 76 0.73 -3.47 -22.25
N SER A 77 1.29 -4.52 -22.84
CA SER A 77 0.69 -5.84 -22.74
C SER A 77 0.59 -6.29 -21.28
N HIS A 78 1.61 -6.06 -20.45
CA HIS A 78 1.55 -6.35 -19.01
C HIS A 78 0.50 -5.50 -18.28
N ILE A 79 0.39 -4.20 -18.57
CA ILE A 79 -0.60 -3.31 -17.95
C ILE A 79 -2.01 -3.78 -18.31
N LEU A 80 -2.26 -4.05 -19.60
CA LEU A 80 -3.56 -4.52 -20.05
C LEU A 80 -3.92 -5.87 -19.41
N VAL A 81 -2.97 -6.80 -19.30
CA VAL A 81 -3.20 -8.11 -18.69
C VAL A 81 -3.35 -8.04 -17.16
N ASN A 82 -2.69 -7.09 -16.50
CA ASN A 82 -2.72 -6.97 -15.04
C ASN A 82 -3.96 -6.21 -14.53
N PHE A 83 -4.51 -5.29 -15.33
CA PHE A 83 -5.70 -4.52 -14.94
C PHE A 83 -7.00 -5.03 -15.57
N TYR A 84 -6.94 -5.77 -16.68
CA TYR A 84 -8.13 -6.28 -17.35
C TYR A 84 -8.05 -7.81 -17.47
N PRO A 85 -9.15 -8.52 -17.18
CA PRO A 85 -9.13 -9.97 -17.18
C PRO A 85 -8.86 -10.50 -18.59
N ALA A 86 -8.12 -11.61 -18.65
CA ALA A 86 -7.82 -12.26 -19.92
C ALA A 86 -9.09 -12.70 -20.68
N SER A 87 -10.19 -13.00 -19.97
CA SER A 87 -11.48 -13.31 -20.57
C SER A 87 -12.08 -12.12 -21.32
N ASP A 88 -12.01 -10.92 -20.76
CA ASP A 88 -12.58 -9.72 -21.37
C ASP A 88 -11.72 -9.22 -22.55
N LEU A 89 -10.43 -9.56 -22.51
CA LEU A 89 -9.52 -9.41 -23.63
C LEU A 89 -9.70 -10.49 -24.71
N VAL A 90 -10.58 -11.49 -24.56
CA VAL A 90 -10.77 -12.59 -25.54
C VAL A 90 -12.20 -12.68 -26.08
N VAL A 91 -13.22 -12.22 -25.33
CA VAL A 91 -14.63 -12.57 -25.58
C VAL A 91 -15.39 -11.69 -26.60
N ARG A 92 -14.75 -10.73 -27.29
CA ARG A 92 -15.42 -10.10 -28.46
C ARG A 92 -15.33 -11.03 -29.68
N LYS A 93 -16.50 -11.46 -30.17
CA LYS A 93 -16.72 -12.33 -31.35
C LYS A 93 -15.64 -12.14 -32.43
N PRO A 94 -15.16 -13.22 -33.09
CA PRO A 94 -14.36 -13.09 -34.30
C PRO A 94 -15.18 -12.30 -35.34
N GLY A 95 -14.81 -11.04 -35.58
CA GLY A 95 -15.53 -10.10 -36.46
C GLY A 95 -16.18 -8.88 -35.78
N GLY A 96 -16.18 -8.78 -34.44
CA GLY A 96 -16.59 -7.55 -33.73
C GLY A 96 -15.44 -6.54 -33.60
N PRO A 97 -15.70 -5.24 -33.36
CA PRO A 97 -14.67 -4.21 -33.24
C PRO A 97 -13.64 -4.57 -32.14
N ALA A 98 -12.48 -4.98 -32.66
CA ALA A 98 -11.11 -4.85 -32.19
C ALA A 98 -10.82 -5.30 -30.74
N ASN A 99 -10.66 -6.62 -30.56
CA ASN A 99 -9.98 -7.19 -29.40
C ASN A 99 -8.60 -6.50 -29.23
N PRO A 100 -8.31 -5.82 -28.10
CA PRO A 100 -7.06 -5.11 -27.89
C PRO A 100 -5.81 -5.97 -28.12
N ARG A 101 -5.88 -7.26 -27.81
CA ARG A 101 -4.79 -8.23 -28.04
C ARG A 101 -4.57 -8.50 -29.53
N ASN A 102 -5.65 -8.57 -30.33
CA ASN A 102 -5.54 -8.77 -31.78
C ASN A 102 -5.09 -7.49 -32.47
N THR A 103 -5.59 -6.34 -32.04
CA THR A 103 -5.12 -5.03 -32.51
C THR A 103 -3.66 -4.81 -32.17
N PHE A 104 -3.23 -5.24 -30.99
CA PHE A 104 -1.84 -5.23 -30.58
C PHE A 104 -0.97 -6.18 -31.41
N LYS A 105 -1.45 -7.39 -31.72
CA LYS A 105 -0.76 -8.31 -32.64
C LYS A 105 -0.63 -7.74 -34.05
N ALA A 106 -1.67 -7.09 -34.56
CA ALA A 106 -1.62 -6.42 -35.87
C ALA A 106 -0.61 -5.28 -35.85
N PHE A 107 -0.59 -4.48 -34.78
CA PHE A 107 0.41 -3.45 -34.57
C PHE A 107 1.84 -4.01 -34.49
N GLN A 108 2.06 -5.08 -33.73
CA GLN A 108 3.35 -5.80 -33.66
C GLN A 108 3.77 -6.31 -35.05
N ALA A 109 2.85 -6.86 -35.84
CA ALA A 109 3.16 -7.34 -37.19
C ALA A 109 3.63 -6.21 -38.11
N SER A 110 2.96 -5.05 -38.06
CA SER A 110 3.38 -3.87 -38.84
C SER A 110 4.74 -3.33 -38.36
N GLN A 111 5.02 -3.37 -37.05
CA GLN A 111 6.34 -3.01 -36.52
C GLN A 111 7.44 -3.99 -36.94
N GLN A 112 7.16 -5.29 -36.88
CA GLN A 112 8.09 -6.31 -37.31
C GLN A 112 8.41 -6.17 -38.80
N ALA A 113 7.41 -5.87 -39.64
CA ALA A 113 7.61 -5.58 -41.05
C ALA A 113 8.54 -4.37 -41.28
N LEU A 114 8.43 -3.32 -40.46
CA LEU A 114 9.32 -2.15 -40.52
C LEU A 114 10.76 -2.49 -40.10
N GLN A 115 10.92 -3.29 -39.05
CA GLN A 115 12.23 -3.76 -38.61
C GLN A 115 12.89 -4.66 -39.66
N GLU A 116 12.14 -5.61 -40.23
CA GLU A 116 12.62 -6.50 -41.29
C GLU A 116 13.01 -5.72 -42.55
N MET A 117 12.26 -4.69 -42.92
CA MET A 117 12.66 -3.79 -44.01
C MET A 117 13.95 -3.04 -43.69
N ASN A 118 14.11 -2.51 -42.47
CA ASN A 118 15.33 -1.82 -42.07
C ASN A 118 16.57 -2.72 -42.16
N VAL A 119 16.43 -3.98 -41.71
CA VAL A 119 17.49 -4.99 -41.80
C VAL A 119 17.81 -5.36 -43.25
N ARG A 120 16.79 -5.61 -44.09
CA ARG A 120 17.00 -6.03 -45.49
C ARG A 120 17.58 -4.95 -46.38
N SER A 121 17.27 -3.68 -46.12
CA SER A 121 17.71 -2.55 -46.96
C SER A 121 19.01 -1.89 -46.47
N GLY A 122 19.59 -2.34 -45.36
CA GLY A 122 20.75 -1.70 -44.72
C GLY A 122 20.45 -0.33 -44.09
N SER A 123 19.39 0.34 -44.56
CA SER A 123 18.74 1.49 -43.96
C SER A 123 17.37 1.68 -44.64
N LEU A 124 16.32 1.96 -43.86
CA LEU A 124 15.01 2.39 -44.39
C LEU A 124 15.10 3.58 -45.37
N SER A 125 16.17 4.39 -45.27
CA SER A 125 16.47 5.45 -46.23
C SER A 125 16.79 4.97 -47.65
N GLN A 126 16.96 3.66 -47.87
CA GLN A 126 17.20 3.09 -49.20
C GLN A 126 15.97 2.35 -49.76
N ALA A 127 14.91 2.18 -48.96
CA ALA A 127 13.72 1.50 -49.41
C ALA A 127 12.92 2.38 -50.41
N SER A 128 12.45 1.77 -51.49
CA SER A 128 11.65 2.47 -52.49
C SER A 128 10.27 2.86 -51.95
N ASP A 129 9.69 3.95 -52.46
CA ASP A 129 8.31 4.38 -52.17
C ASP A 129 7.29 3.23 -52.31
N ARG A 130 7.45 2.42 -53.37
CA ARG A 130 6.61 1.25 -53.64
C ARG A 130 6.68 0.19 -52.53
N ALA A 131 7.82 0.06 -51.85
CA ALA A 131 8.01 -0.90 -50.76
C ALA A 131 7.57 -0.33 -49.40
N LEU A 132 7.77 0.96 -49.16
CA LEU A 132 7.45 1.60 -47.88
C LEU A 132 5.97 1.93 -47.70
N ARG A 133 5.27 2.34 -48.77
CA ARG A 133 3.88 2.79 -48.69
C ARG A 133 2.90 1.76 -48.12
N PRO A 134 2.95 0.46 -48.51
CA PRO A 134 2.08 -0.55 -47.91
C PRO A 134 2.27 -0.67 -46.39
N VAL A 135 3.52 -0.60 -45.93
CA VAL A 135 3.84 -0.77 -44.52
C VAL A 135 3.46 0.45 -43.69
N LEU A 136 3.65 1.66 -44.23
CA LEU A 136 3.17 2.88 -43.57
C LEU A 136 1.64 2.93 -43.49
N ASN A 137 0.94 2.45 -44.53
CA ASN A 137 -0.53 2.33 -44.51
C ASN A 137 -0.99 1.34 -43.43
N GLU A 138 -0.31 0.21 -43.31
CA GLU A 138 -0.60 -0.80 -42.31
C GLU A 138 -0.35 -0.26 -40.89
N LEU A 139 0.80 0.41 -40.68
CA LEU A 139 1.13 1.06 -39.41
C LEU A 139 0.10 2.13 -39.03
N HIS A 140 -0.26 3.03 -39.96
CA HIS A 140 -1.29 4.04 -39.73
C HIS A 140 -2.62 3.38 -39.33
N SER A 141 -3.07 2.39 -40.08
CA SER A 141 -4.32 1.68 -39.80
C SER A 141 -4.28 0.94 -38.46
N GLY A 142 -3.15 0.33 -38.14
CA GLY A 142 -2.90 -0.35 -36.85
C GLY A 142 -2.94 0.62 -35.67
N LEU A 143 -2.33 1.80 -35.80
CA LEU A 143 -2.35 2.85 -34.77
C LEU A 143 -3.77 3.41 -34.54
N ILE A 144 -4.54 3.65 -35.60
CA ILE A 144 -5.94 4.08 -35.48
C ILE A 144 -6.78 3.00 -34.81
N ALA A 145 -6.68 1.75 -35.27
CA ALA A 145 -7.40 0.64 -34.68
C ALA A 145 -7.03 0.45 -33.20
N LEU A 146 -5.75 0.62 -32.84
CA LEU A 146 -5.25 0.54 -31.46
C LEU A 146 -5.87 1.63 -30.60
N ALA A 147 -5.86 2.87 -31.08
CA ALA A 147 -6.48 3.97 -30.36
C ALA A 147 -7.97 3.70 -30.12
N ASP A 148 -8.69 3.24 -31.14
CA ASP A 148 -10.12 2.93 -31.02
C ASP A 148 -10.36 1.75 -30.05
N SER A 149 -9.55 0.69 -30.08
CA SER A 149 -9.61 -0.39 -29.09
C SER A 149 -9.43 0.13 -27.67
N LEU A 150 -8.42 0.97 -27.44
CA LEU A 150 -8.08 1.50 -26.12
C LEU A 150 -9.16 2.41 -25.55
N MET A 151 -9.89 3.13 -26.40
CA MET A 151 -11.06 3.92 -26.00
C MET A 151 -12.26 3.06 -25.59
N THR A 152 -12.25 1.76 -25.91
CA THR A 152 -13.33 0.82 -25.60
C THR A 152 -12.95 -0.22 -24.55
N LEU A 153 -11.84 -0.01 -23.84
CA LEU A 153 -11.45 -0.89 -22.74
C LEU A 153 -12.58 -0.98 -21.71
N PRO A 154 -12.86 -2.18 -21.17
CA PRO A 154 -13.82 -2.34 -20.09
C PRO A 154 -13.33 -1.62 -18.83
N ARG A 155 -14.11 -1.66 -17.76
CA ARG A 155 -13.59 -1.26 -16.44
C ARG A 155 -12.53 -2.27 -15.99
N PRO A 156 -11.51 -1.82 -15.24
CA PRO A 156 -10.51 -2.73 -14.69
C PRO A 156 -11.13 -3.70 -13.68
N ASP A 157 -10.52 -4.86 -13.52
CA ASP A 157 -10.79 -5.73 -12.39
C ASP A 157 -10.31 -5.06 -11.13
N LEU A 158 -11.24 -4.84 -10.21
CA LEU A 158 -10.91 -4.28 -8.90
C LEU A 158 -10.43 -5.41 -7.99
N PRO A 159 -9.48 -5.13 -7.08
CA PRO A 159 -9.12 -6.07 -6.04
C PRO A 159 -10.36 -6.53 -5.29
N PRO A 160 -10.56 -7.85 -5.11
CA PRO A 160 -11.76 -8.35 -4.47
C PRO A 160 -11.88 -7.80 -3.05
N THR A 161 -13.11 -7.59 -2.59
CA THR A 161 -13.37 -7.36 -1.17
C THR A 161 -13.03 -8.62 -0.41
N GLN A 162 -11.95 -8.56 0.36
CA GLN A 162 -11.48 -9.67 1.16
C GLN A 162 -11.30 -9.21 2.59
N HIS A 163 -11.93 -9.95 3.49
CA HIS A 163 -11.69 -9.87 4.91
C HIS A 163 -10.85 -11.06 5.33
N PRO A 164 -9.91 -10.89 6.28
CA PRO A 164 -9.15 -12.00 6.80
C PRO A 164 -10.10 -12.99 7.52
N PRO A 165 -9.95 -14.30 7.29
CA PRO A 165 -10.84 -15.28 7.90
C PRO A 165 -10.67 -15.30 9.42
N GLN A 166 -11.78 -15.22 10.16
CA GLN A 166 -11.78 -15.31 11.63
C GLN A 166 -11.28 -16.66 12.15
N SER A 167 -11.40 -17.71 11.34
CA SER A 167 -10.96 -19.07 11.68
C SER A 167 -9.48 -19.33 11.40
N ALA A 168 -8.66 -18.32 11.07
CA ALA A 168 -7.22 -18.51 10.94
C ALA A 168 -6.55 -18.75 12.30
N TRP A 169 -5.38 -19.38 12.27
CA TRP A 169 -4.55 -19.59 13.45
C TRP A 169 -3.06 -19.61 13.08
N LEU A 170 -2.23 -19.41 14.09
CA LEU A 170 -0.78 -19.33 14.01
C LEU A 170 -0.14 -20.71 13.90
N ARG A 171 1.04 -20.78 13.31
CA ARG A 171 1.86 -22.00 13.29
C ARG A 171 2.36 -22.31 14.70
N GLU A 172 2.66 -23.60 14.92
CA GLU A 172 3.28 -24.06 16.16
C GLU A 172 4.60 -23.31 16.41
N GLY A 173 4.81 -22.88 17.65
CA GLY A 173 5.99 -22.10 18.06
C GLY A 173 5.97 -20.62 17.68
N ARG A 174 4.91 -20.09 17.07
CA ARG A 174 4.75 -18.64 16.83
C ARG A 174 3.90 -18.01 17.91
N ILE A 175 4.34 -16.89 18.50
CA ILE A 175 3.63 -16.19 19.57
C ILE A 175 2.83 -15.03 18.98
N ALA A 176 1.54 -14.92 19.31
CA ALA A 176 0.65 -13.89 18.79
C ALA A 176 1.14 -12.46 19.09
N GLY A 177 1.69 -12.22 20.28
CA GLY A 177 2.29 -10.93 20.64
C GLY A 177 3.42 -10.52 19.69
N GLU A 178 4.38 -11.42 19.43
CA GLU A 178 5.51 -11.15 18.52
C GLU A 178 5.05 -10.89 17.08
N VAL A 179 4.05 -11.63 16.60
CA VAL A 179 3.48 -11.43 15.26
C VAL A 179 2.75 -10.08 15.18
N SER A 180 2.02 -9.71 16.23
CA SER A 180 1.31 -8.43 16.31
C SER A 180 2.27 -7.24 16.32
N GLU A 181 3.37 -7.34 17.07
CA GLU A 181 4.44 -6.33 17.09
C GLU A 181 5.05 -6.14 15.70
N GLN A 182 5.44 -7.24 15.03
CA GLN A 182 6.00 -7.19 13.69
C GLN A 182 5.01 -6.63 12.66
N LEU A 183 3.74 -7.03 12.72
CA LEU A 183 2.70 -6.47 11.85
C LEU A 183 2.53 -4.97 12.09
N THR A 184 2.50 -4.54 13.34
CA THR A 184 2.36 -3.11 13.70
C THR A 184 3.50 -2.28 13.12
N GLU A 185 4.75 -2.73 13.30
CA GLU A 185 5.93 -2.07 12.74
C GLU A 185 5.83 -1.94 11.21
N ARG A 186 5.51 -3.03 10.51
CA ARG A 186 5.43 -3.07 9.05
C ARG A 186 4.25 -2.27 8.50
N ILE A 187 3.12 -2.26 9.20
CA ILE A 187 1.97 -1.40 8.86
C ILE A 187 2.38 0.08 8.96
N ASN A 188 3.06 0.48 10.03
CA ASN A 188 3.53 1.86 10.21
C ASN A 188 4.52 2.28 9.11
N GLU A 189 5.42 1.38 8.69
CA GLU A 189 6.30 1.61 7.53
C GLU A 189 5.47 1.79 6.24
N ALA A 190 4.50 0.92 6.00
CA ALA A 190 3.63 1.01 4.82
C ALA A 190 2.74 2.27 4.81
N VAL A 191 2.32 2.78 5.97
CA VAL A 191 1.62 4.06 6.09
C VAL A 191 2.52 5.21 5.62
N LYS A 192 3.79 5.24 6.05
CA LYS A 192 4.76 6.26 5.61
C LYS A 192 4.99 6.18 4.09
N ASP A 193 5.09 4.97 3.54
CA ASP A 193 5.24 4.77 2.10
C ASP A 193 3.99 5.24 1.33
N TYR A 194 2.79 5.00 1.88
CA TYR A 194 1.54 5.52 1.35
C TYR A 194 1.51 7.06 1.35
N GLU A 195 1.90 7.69 2.45
CA GLU A 195 1.95 9.16 2.57
C GLU A 195 2.94 9.75 1.57
N ALA A 196 4.14 9.18 1.49
CA ALA A 196 5.14 9.56 0.50
C ALA A 196 4.60 9.41 -0.93
N ALA A 197 3.85 8.34 -1.21
CA ALA A 197 3.22 8.12 -2.52
C ALA A 197 2.23 9.23 -2.80
N ARG A 198 1.32 9.50 -1.87
CA ARG A 198 0.30 10.53 -2.00
C ARG A 198 0.88 11.93 -2.29
N GLU A 199 2.00 12.28 -1.66
CA GLU A 199 2.63 13.60 -1.80
C GLU A 199 3.51 13.76 -3.04
N ALA A 200 3.48 12.77 -3.96
CA ALA A 200 4.34 12.70 -5.14
C ALA A 200 5.84 12.69 -4.80
N GLY A 201 6.20 12.34 -3.57
CA GLY A 201 7.58 12.36 -3.04
C GLY A 201 8.47 11.23 -3.55
N TRP A 202 7.92 10.30 -4.35
CA TRP A 202 8.69 9.23 -4.96
C TRP A 202 9.41 9.79 -6.17
N SER A 203 10.73 9.96 -6.06
CA SER A 203 11.57 10.20 -7.23
C SER A 203 11.32 9.09 -8.25
N ASP A 204 11.36 9.41 -9.54
CA ASP A 204 11.10 8.46 -10.63
C ASP A 204 12.01 7.21 -10.62
N SER A 205 13.01 7.17 -9.74
CA SER A 205 14.02 6.13 -9.65
C SER A 205 13.62 4.87 -8.89
N TRP A 206 12.67 4.88 -7.94
CA TRP A 206 12.40 3.67 -7.16
C TRP A 206 11.04 3.69 -6.45
N MET A 207 10.05 2.92 -6.93
CA MET A 207 8.84 2.56 -6.16
C MET A 207 8.86 1.05 -5.86
N PRO A 208 8.66 0.61 -4.60
CA PRO A 208 8.48 -0.78 -4.27
C PRO A 208 7.16 -1.23 -4.87
N GLY A 209 7.22 -2.33 -5.62
CA GLY A 209 5.99 -2.98 -6.04
C GLY A 209 5.87 -4.38 -5.51
N LYS A 210 5.15 -5.23 -6.25
CA LYS A 210 4.54 -6.45 -5.73
C LYS A 210 5.55 -7.35 -5.02
N SER A 211 6.73 -7.55 -5.61
CA SER A 211 7.74 -8.44 -5.04
C SER A 211 8.34 -7.89 -3.74
N TYR A 212 8.54 -6.57 -3.68
CA TYR A 212 8.97 -5.91 -2.45
C TYR A 212 7.93 -6.11 -1.36
N TRP A 213 6.66 -5.76 -1.62
CA TRP A 213 5.60 -5.84 -0.61
C TRP A 213 5.32 -7.27 -0.17
N ALA A 214 5.32 -8.22 -1.10
CA ALA A 214 5.21 -9.63 -0.78
C ALA A 214 6.35 -10.09 0.14
N ALA A 215 7.60 -9.71 -0.14
CA ALA A 215 8.75 -10.07 0.69
C ALA A 215 8.73 -9.34 2.05
N HIS A 216 8.37 -8.06 2.05
CA HIS A 216 8.34 -7.18 3.21
C HIS A 216 7.36 -7.68 4.28
N PHE A 217 6.20 -8.18 3.87
CA PHE A 217 5.20 -8.76 4.75
C PHE A 217 5.22 -10.29 4.83
N ALA A 218 6.08 -10.98 4.07
CA ALA A 218 6.14 -12.44 4.04
C ALA A 218 6.43 -13.05 5.42
N ALA A 219 7.33 -12.44 6.19
CA ALA A 219 7.71 -12.96 7.50
C ALA A 219 6.54 -12.95 8.52
N PRO A 220 5.88 -11.81 8.82
CA PRO A 220 4.77 -11.78 9.76
C PRO A 220 3.55 -12.56 9.26
N ILE A 221 3.21 -12.48 7.97
CA ILE A 221 2.08 -13.24 7.40
C ILE A 221 2.38 -14.74 7.33
N GLY A 222 3.66 -15.10 7.12
CA GLY A 222 4.12 -16.49 7.11
C GLY A 222 4.03 -17.19 8.47
N ALA A 223 3.78 -16.44 9.55
CA ALA A 223 3.51 -17.00 10.88
C ALA A 223 2.16 -17.72 10.96
N PHE A 224 1.23 -17.45 10.04
CA PHE A 224 -0.05 -18.13 9.98
C PHE A 224 0.07 -19.52 9.35
N ARG A 225 -0.67 -20.49 9.90
CA ARG A 225 -0.72 -21.85 9.32
C ARG A 225 -1.60 -21.88 8.08
N MET A 226 -2.68 -21.12 8.10
CA MET A 226 -3.62 -21.02 6.98
C MET A 226 -3.06 -20.09 5.91
N GLY A 227 -2.87 -20.61 4.69
CA GLY A 227 -2.45 -19.79 3.54
C GLY A 227 -3.45 -18.69 3.18
N ALA A 228 -4.68 -18.72 3.70
CA ALA A 228 -5.73 -17.75 3.42
C ALA A 228 -5.34 -16.31 3.78
N ILE A 229 -4.62 -16.08 4.89
CA ILE A 229 -4.16 -14.72 5.25
C ILE A 229 -3.19 -14.20 4.18
N PHE A 230 -2.25 -15.04 3.76
CA PHE A 230 -1.28 -14.75 2.71
C PHE A 230 -1.94 -14.54 1.34
N HIS A 231 -2.88 -15.40 0.97
CA HIS A 231 -3.62 -15.27 -0.28
C HIS A 231 -4.47 -13.99 -0.29
N GLY A 232 -5.08 -13.65 0.85
CA GLY A 232 -5.85 -12.42 0.99
C GLY A 232 -5.00 -11.18 0.76
N PHE A 233 -3.85 -11.12 1.45
CA PHE A 233 -2.88 -10.05 1.25
C PHE A 233 -2.34 -10.01 -0.19
N THR A 234 -1.99 -11.17 -0.75
CA THR A 234 -1.47 -11.26 -2.14
C THR A 234 -2.48 -10.77 -3.16
N ALA A 235 -3.77 -11.04 -2.95
CA ALA A 235 -4.84 -10.53 -3.79
C ALA A 235 -5.00 -9.01 -3.62
N ALA A 236 -4.93 -8.48 -2.39
CA ALA A 236 -4.95 -7.05 -2.11
C ALA A 236 -3.82 -6.29 -2.82
N VAL A 237 -2.60 -6.86 -2.92
CA VAL A 237 -1.46 -6.25 -3.63
C VAL A 237 -1.30 -6.69 -5.08
N SER A 238 -2.19 -7.53 -5.60
CA SER A 238 -1.99 -8.22 -6.90
C SER A 238 -1.78 -7.26 -8.07
N GLY A 239 -2.51 -6.14 -8.09
CA GLY A 239 -2.42 -5.13 -9.14
C GLY A 239 -1.21 -4.21 -9.05
N LEU A 240 -0.41 -4.26 -7.97
CA LEU A 240 0.85 -3.52 -7.90
C LEU A 240 1.84 -3.96 -8.99
N GLY A 241 1.75 -5.20 -9.51
CA GLY A 241 2.54 -5.63 -10.66
C GLY A 241 2.20 -4.87 -11.95
N GLY A 242 0.93 -4.47 -12.10
CA GLY A 242 0.49 -3.56 -13.16
C GLY A 242 1.11 -2.17 -12.99
N VAL A 243 1.15 -1.67 -11.74
CA VAL A 243 1.76 -0.38 -11.39
C VAL A 243 3.28 -0.37 -11.59
N GLU A 244 3.98 -1.44 -11.24
CA GLU A 244 5.42 -1.60 -11.54
C GLU A 244 5.71 -1.55 -13.04
N SER A 245 4.78 -2.07 -13.83
CA SER A 245 4.88 -2.00 -15.28
C SER A 245 4.71 -0.56 -15.79
N LEU A 246 4.00 0.31 -15.04
CA LEU A 246 3.93 1.76 -15.29
C LEU A 246 5.22 2.50 -14.90
N SER A 247 5.88 2.12 -13.79
CA SER A 247 7.11 2.78 -13.31
C SER A 247 8.34 2.44 -14.16
N GLY A 248 8.25 1.39 -14.97
CA GLY A 248 9.27 1.08 -15.94
C GLY A 248 10.55 0.51 -15.34
N SER A 249 10.41 -0.27 -14.26
CA SER A 249 11.43 -1.01 -13.50
C SER A 249 12.91 -0.71 -13.83
N PRO A 250 13.69 -0.16 -12.88
CA PRO A 250 15.10 0.23 -13.05
C PRO A 250 16.07 -0.91 -13.40
N GLY A 251 15.64 -2.17 -13.33
CA GLY A 251 16.51 -3.35 -13.36
C GLY A 251 17.05 -3.77 -14.73
N ALA A 252 16.72 -3.09 -15.82
CA ALA A 252 17.27 -3.39 -17.14
C ALA A 252 17.92 -2.14 -17.71
N ASN A 253 19.22 -2.21 -18.05
CA ASN A 253 19.97 -1.26 -18.87
C ASN A 253 19.15 -0.82 -20.09
N ARG A 254 18.30 0.20 -19.96
CA ARG A 254 17.39 0.61 -21.01
C ARG A 254 17.38 2.12 -21.12
N ASP A 255 17.40 2.52 -22.38
CA ASP A 255 17.62 3.87 -22.86
C ASP A 255 16.58 4.85 -22.25
N PRO A 256 16.98 5.80 -21.40
CA PRO A 256 16.06 6.72 -20.73
C PRO A 256 15.28 7.60 -21.72
N TYR A 257 15.78 7.79 -22.95
CA TYR A 257 15.11 8.57 -23.99
C TYR A 257 13.87 7.89 -24.57
N MET A 258 13.73 6.56 -24.41
CA MET A 258 12.61 5.82 -24.98
C MET A 258 11.32 5.90 -24.16
N PHE A 259 11.37 6.40 -22.91
CA PHE A 259 10.26 6.30 -21.95
C PHE A 259 9.60 7.64 -21.58
N SER A 260 10.17 8.78 -21.97
CA SER A 260 9.72 10.10 -21.51
C SER A 260 8.24 10.37 -21.81
N ASP A 261 7.80 10.04 -23.02
CA ASP A 261 6.43 10.30 -23.47
C ASP A 261 5.38 9.47 -22.74
N TYR A 262 5.69 8.20 -22.49
CA TYR A 262 4.83 7.31 -21.73
C TYR A 262 4.79 7.70 -20.25
N LEU A 263 5.95 8.03 -19.68
CA LEU A 263 6.05 8.48 -18.30
C LEU A 263 5.23 9.75 -18.06
N VAL A 264 5.18 10.70 -18.99
CA VAL A 264 4.33 11.90 -18.85
C VAL A 264 2.85 11.56 -18.63
N VAL A 265 2.32 10.55 -19.35
CA VAL A 265 0.93 10.10 -19.16
C VAL A 265 0.80 9.30 -17.86
N ALA A 266 1.81 8.49 -17.54
CA ALA A 266 1.78 7.57 -16.43
C ALA A 266 2.07 8.20 -15.06
N THR A 267 2.86 9.27 -14.94
CA THR A 267 3.40 9.73 -13.64
C THR A 267 2.30 10.09 -12.64
N GLY A 268 1.27 10.83 -13.03
CA GLY A 268 0.15 11.17 -12.14
C GLY A 268 -0.80 9.99 -11.86
N ILE A 269 -1.02 9.14 -12.86
CA ILE A 269 -1.90 7.97 -12.76
C ILE A 269 -1.27 6.88 -11.89
N ARG A 270 0.03 6.62 -12.09
CA ARG A 270 0.85 5.64 -11.38
C ARG A 270 0.77 5.84 -9.88
N THR A 271 1.06 7.05 -9.43
CA THR A 271 1.11 7.39 -8.01
C THR A 271 -0.25 7.19 -7.33
N ARG A 272 -1.33 7.63 -7.99
CA ARG A 272 -2.71 7.46 -7.50
C ARG A 272 -3.08 5.99 -7.39
N ILE A 273 -2.84 5.19 -8.43
CA ILE A 273 -3.14 3.75 -8.41
C ILE A 273 -2.30 3.05 -7.34
N HIS A 274 -0.99 3.33 -7.26
CA HIS A 274 -0.11 2.74 -6.25
C HIS A 274 -0.61 2.99 -4.83
N SER A 275 -0.90 4.25 -4.49
CA SER A 275 -1.41 4.63 -3.18
C SER A 275 -2.73 3.94 -2.86
N ALA A 276 -3.61 3.74 -3.85
CA ALA A 276 -4.87 3.03 -3.65
C ALA A 276 -4.66 1.54 -3.31
N TYR A 277 -3.77 0.85 -4.02
CA TYR A 277 -3.44 -0.54 -3.70
C TYR A 277 -2.77 -0.68 -2.34
N LEU A 278 -1.90 0.26 -1.96
CA LEU A 278 -1.32 0.30 -0.61
C LEU A 278 -2.39 0.49 0.45
N ALA A 279 -3.34 1.40 0.25
CA ALA A 279 -4.43 1.60 1.18
C ALA A 279 -5.24 0.31 1.40
N ILE A 280 -5.59 -0.42 0.34
CA ILE A 280 -6.31 -1.70 0.44
C ILE A 280 -5.50 -2.73 1.24
N ALA A 281 -4.20 -2.85 0.93
CA ALA A 281 -3.31 -3.81 1.58
C ALA A 281 -3.09 -3.49 3.07
N VAL A 282 -2.89 -2.22 3.40
CA VAL A 282 -2.70 -1.75 4.77
C VAL A 282 -3.97 -1.96 5.61
N ASN A 283 -5.15 -1.61 5.06
CA ASN A 283 -6.42 -1.88 5.73
C ASN A 283 -6.62 -3.38 5.99
N TYR A 284 -6.34 -4.24 5.01
CA TYR A 284 -6.42 -5.70 5.19
C TYR A 284 -5.51 -6.19 6.33
N LEU A 285 -4.28 -5.67 6.41
CA LEU A 285 -3.35 -6.06 7.49
C LEU A 285 -3.73 -5.49 8.85
N ALA A 286 -4.34 -4.31 8.88
CA ALA A 286 -4.91 -3.77 10.11
C ALA A 286 -6.06 -4.65 10.62
N GLU A 287 -6.93 -5.16 9.74
CA GLU A 287 -7.96 -6.14 10.13
C GLU A 287 -7.34 -7.44 10.66
N VAL A 288 -6.23 -7.92 10.04
CA VAL A 288 -5.48 -9.08 10.57
C VAL A 288 -4.95 -8.80 11.97
N LEU A 289 -4.39 -7.60 12.19
CA LEU A 289 -3.87 -7.17 13.48
C LEU A 289 -4.98 -7.09 14.54
N GLU A 290 -6.15 -6.55 14.19
CA GLU A 290 -7.32 -6.47 15.08
C GLU A 290 -7.85 -7.86 15.47
N LEU A 291 -7.74 -8.84 14.58
CA LEU A 291 -8.14 -10.23 14.84
C LEU A 291 -7.07 -11.08 15.55
N MET A 292 -5.88 -10.53 15.83
CA MET A 292 -4.81 -11.27 16.51
C MET A 292 -5.22 -11.92 17.84
N PRO A 293 -6.05 -11.31 18.71
CA PRO A 293 -6.55 -11.98 19.91
C PRO A 293 -7.35 -13.26 19.59
N THR A 294 -8.25 -13.20 18.60
CA THR A 294 -9.01 -14.36 18.13
C THR A 294 -8.09 -15.44 17.57
N TYR A 295 -7.06 -15.04 16.82
CA TYR A 295 -6.06 -15.97 16.29
C TYR A 295 -5.21 -16.59 17.40
N ALA A 296 -4.88 -15.86 18.46
CA ALA A 296 -4.17 -16.37 19.62
C ALA A 296 -5.00 -17.45 20.35
N GLU A 297 -6.28 -17.19 20.58
CA GLU A 297 -7.22 -18.14 21.17
C GLU A 297 -7.35 -19.41 20.31
N ALA A 298 -7.58 -19.25 19.01
CA ALA A 298 -7.66 -20.36 18.07
C ALA A 298 -6.36 -21.19 17.99
N SER A 299 -5.23 -20.56 18.26
CA SER A 299 -3.91 -21.20 18.34
C SER A 299 -3.61 -21.83 19.71
N GLY A 300 -4.54 -21.76 20.66
CA GLY A 300 -4.37 -22.28 22.02
C GLY A 300 -3.50 -21.40 22.93
N GLN A 301 -3.11 -20.20 22.48
CA GLN A 301 -2.26 -19.27 23.24
C GLN A 301 -3.07 -18.39 24.22
N GLY A 302 -4.39 -18.34 24.05
CA GLY A 302 -5.34 -17.65 24.95
C GLY A 302 -5.88 -18.50 26.10
N LYS A 303 -5.53 -19.80 26.18
CA LYS A 303 -5.82 -20.56 27.39
C LYS A 303 -4.78 -20.16 28.44
N GLN A 304 -5.16 -19.28 29.37
CA GLN A 304 -4.50 -19.28 30.67
C GLN A 304 -4.36 -20.75 31.12
N PRO A 305 -3.19 -21.18 31.62
CA PRO A 305 -3.08 -22.50 32.22
C PRO A 305 -4.25 -22.63 33.19
N ALA A 306 -5.05 -23.71 33.04
CA ALA A 306 -6.14 -24.00 33.96
C ALA A 306 -5.62 -23.75 35.38
N PRO A 307 -6.36 -23.01 36.23
CA PRO A 307 -5.84 -22.59 37.52
C PRO A 307 -5.26 -23.82 38.21
N VAL A 308 -3.95 -23.81 38.41
CA VAL A 308 -3.31 -24.83 39.21
C VAL A 308 -3.93 -24.63 40.58
N VAL A 309 -4.86 -25.50 40.95
CA VAL A 309 -5.41 -25.58 42.29
C VAL A 309 -4.24 -26.06 43.16
N VAL A 310 -3.41 -25.12 43.59
CA VAL A 310 -2.50 -25.33 44.71
C VAL A 310 -3.40 -25.37 45.92
N HIS A 311 -3.66 -26.57 46.44
CA HIS A 311 -4.26 -26.74 47.76
C HIS A 311 -3.30 -26.20 48.82
N GLY A 312 -3.34 -24.89 49.06
CA GLY A 312 -2.61 -24.20 50.09
C GLY A 312 -3.44 -23.01 50.58
N ASN A 313 -3.74 -22.99 51.88
CA ASN A 313 -4.52 -21.96 52.57
C ASN A 313 -3.92 -20.54 52.38
N VAL A 314 -4.28 -19.86 51.30
CA VAL A 314 -4.14 -18.41 51.19
C VAL A 314 -5.49 -17.87 50.74
N GLY A 315 -5.99 -16.90 51.50
CA GLY A 315 -7.36 -16.39 51.41
C GLY A 315 -7.75 -15.89 50.03
N ALA A 316 -8.99 -16.23 49.67
CA ALA A 316 -9.85 -15.65 48.64
C ALA A 316 -9.27 -14.52 47.76
N ILE A 317 -8.94 -14.86 46.51
CA ILE A 317 -9.01 -13.92 45.39
C ILE A 317 -10.18 -14.36 44.52
N ASN A 318 -11.29 -13.62 44.63
CA ASN A 318 -12.51 -13.83 43.85
C ASN A 318 -12.28 -13.38 42.40
N SER A 319 -11.95 -14.31 41.52
CA SER A 319 -12.05 -14.12 40.07
C SER A 319 -13.34 -14.78 39.56
N LYS A 320 -14.33 -13.96 39.17
CA LYS A 320 -15.48 -14.40 38.38
C LYS A 320 -15.57 -13.51 37.14
N VAL A 321 -15.38 -14.14 35.98
CA VAL A 321 -15.43 -13.56 34.64
C VAL A 321 -16.87 -13.66 34.11
N ASN A 322 -17.43 -12.50 33.74
CA ASN A 322 -18.30 -12.26 32.57
C ASN A 322 -18.73 -10.79 32.62
N ASN A 323 -18.36 -10.00 31.59
CA ASN A 323 -18.44 -8.53 31.50
C ASN A 323 -17.46 -7.76 32.40
N SER A 324 -16.15 -7.99 32.24
CA SER A 324 -15.14 -7.25 33.01
C SER A 324 -15.10 -5.77 32.61
N ASN A 325 -15.91 -4.95 33.28
CA ASN A 325 -15.47 -3.62 33.68
C ASN A 325 -14.28 -3.86 34.59
N VAL A 326 -13.05 -3.76 34.07
CA VAL A 326 -11.90 -3.52 34.95
C VAL A 326 -12.26 -2.26 35.71
N SER A 327 -12.53 -2.40 37.00
CA SER A 327 -12.97 -1.28 37.81
C SER A 327 -11.87 -0.25 37.76
N VAL A 328 -12.20 1.01 37.48
CA VAL A 328 -11.26 2.14 37.58
C VAL A 328 -10.50 2.09 38.93
N ALA A 329 -11.13 1.58 39.99
CA ALA A 329 -10.50 1.38 41.29
C ALA A 329 -9.36 0.33 41.30
N ASP A 330 -9.47 -0.75 40.50
CA ASP A 330 -8.45 -1.79 40.40
C ASP A 330 -7.25 -1.28 39.63
N THR A 331 -7.48 -0.59 38.50
CA THR A 331 -6.42 0.07 37.72
C THR A 331 -5.66 1.08 38.58
N VAL A 332 -6.36 1.90 39.35
CA VAL A 332 -5.76 2.90 40.25
C VAL A 332 -4.94 2.24 41.36
N THR A 333 -5.46 1.15 41.93
CA THR A 333 -4.73 0.41 42.97
C THR A 333 -3.44 -0.18 42.41
N ASN A 334 -3.48 -0.78 41.21
CA ASN A 334 -2.30 -1.31 40.54
C ASN A 334 -1.28 -0.21 40.23
N ILE A 335 -1.72 0.92 39.66
CA ILE A 335 -0.85 2.08 39.42
C ILE A 335 -0.22 2.56 40.73
N GLY A 336 -0.98 2.62 41.83
CA GLY A 336 -0.48 2.97 43.16
C GLY A 336 0.65 2.07 43.65
N THR A 337 0.56 0.75 43.40
CA THR A 337 1.65 -0.17 43.73
C THR A 337 2.92 0.07 42.90
N THR A 338 2.77 0.38 41.61
CA THR A 338 3.89 0.72 40.73
C THR A 338 4.53 2.06 41.11
N ILE A 339 3.73 3.07 41.45
CA ILE A 339 4.19 4.37 41.98
C ILE A 339 5.05 4.16 43.24
N GLN A 340 4.58 3.35 44.19
CA GLN A 340 5.34 3.06 45.40
C GLN A 340 6.66 2.37 45.07
N ALA A 341 6.67 1.41 44.15
CA ALA A 341 7.89 0.74 43.72
C ALA A 341 8.90 1.70 43.03
N ILE A 342 8.41 2.69 42.27
CA ILE A 342 9.24 3.76 41.67
C ILE A 342 9.84 4.65 42.76
N ALA A 343 9.02 5.06 43.75
CA ALA A 343 9.45 5.88 44.88
C ALA A 343 10.50 5.16 45.74
N ASP A 344 10.32 3.86 46.03
CA ASP A 344 11.23 3.03 46.81
C ASP A 344 12.61 2.90 46.13
N ARG A 345 12.70 3.10 44.81
CA ARG A 345 13.97 3.15 44.05
C ARG A 345 14.63 4.53 44.02
N GLY A 346 14.08 5.50 44.76
CA GLY A 346 14.59 6.86 44.84
C GLY A 346 14.13 7.79 43.69
N GLN A 347 13.24 7.34 42.81
CA GLN A 347 12.70 8.15 41.71
C GLN A 347 11.44 8.92 42.15
N THR A 348 11.55 9.68 43.25
CA THR A 348 10.41 10.35 43.89
C THR A 348 9.72 11.35 42.96
N SER A 349 10.49 12.13 42.17
CA SER A 349 9.91 13.09 41.22
C SER A 349 9.05 12.43 40.14
N ALA A 350 9.42 11.22 39.70
CA ALA A 350 8.63 10.48 38.71
C ALA A 350 7.38 9.86 39.34
N ALA A 351 7.51 9.30 40.54
CA ALA A 351 6.37 8.80 41.32
C ALA A 351 5.33 9.91 41.59
N ASP A 352 5.77 11.11 41.98
CA ASP A 352 4.91 12.27 42.24
C ASP A 352 4.19 12.75 40.96
N ALA A 353 4.90 12.78 39.83
CA ALA A 353 4.32 13.22 38.57
C ALA A 353 3.30 12.22 38.00
N ILE A 354 3.53 10.90 38.16
CA ILE A 354 2.54 9.87 37.82
C ILE A 354 1.31 9.99 38.74
N SER A 355 1.53 10.18 40.05
CA SER A 355 0.45 10.38 41.02
C SER A 355 -0.44 11.58 40.64
N ALA A 356 0.18 12.69 40.23
CA ALA A 356 -0.53 13.88 39.79
C ALA A 356 -1.36 13.65 38.52
N LEU A 357 -0.90 12.81 37.59
CA LEU A 357 -1.67 12.41 36.41
C LEU A 357 -2.90 11.57 36.80
N VAL A 358 -2.73 10.57 37.68
CA VAL A 358 -3.84 9.76 38.18
C VAL A 358 -4.89 10.65 38.86
N GLU A 359 -4.45 11.55 39.75
CA GLU A 359 -5.33 12.44 40.49
C GLU A 359 -6.09 13.39 39.55
N ALA A 360 -5.41 13.99 38.57
CA ALA A 360 -6.04 14.88 37.60
C ALA A 360 -7.10 14.17 36.75
N ILE A 361 -6.87 12.92 36.35
CA ILE A 361 -7.84 12.11 35.59
C ILE A 361 -9.05 11.74 36.47
N GLN A 362 -8.83 11.42 37.75
CA GLN A 362 -9.91 11.07 38.67
C GLN A 362 -10.79 12.27 39.05
N GLN A 363 -10.19 13.45 39.25
CA GLN A 363 -10.91 14.64 39.68
C GLN A 363 -11.71 15.32 38.56
N ASP A 364 -11.45 14.97 37.30
CA ASP A 364 -12.20 15.51 36.17
C ASP A 364 -13.62 14.90 36.07
N SER A 365 -14.55 15.54 36.78
CA SER A 365 -15.97 15.18 36.79
C SER A 365 -16.68 15.31 35.43
N ARG A 366 -16.07 15.99 34.44
CA ARG A 366 -16.64 16.16 33.09
C ARG A 366 -16.18 15.07 32.12
N MET A 367 -15.21 14.26 32.53
CA MET A 367 -14.66 13.18 31.72
C MET A 367 -15.62 11.97 31.70
N ALA A 368 -15.91 11.47 30.50
CA ALA A 368 -16.68 10.24 30.34
C ALA A 368 -15.93 9.04 30.95
N GLU A 369 -16.66 8.09 31.53
CA GLU A 369 -16.07 6.94 32.24
C GLU A 369 -15.14 6.11 31.36
N ASP A 370 -15.54 5.85 30.11
CA ASP A 370 -14.74 5.09 29.15
C ASP A 370 -13.41 5.78 28.83
N LEU A 371 -13.43 7.12 28.68
CA LEU A 371 -12.23 7.91 28.46
C LEU A 371 -11.36 7.95 29.71
N ARG A 372 -11.95 8.01 30.90
CA ARG A 372 -11.23 7.96 32.17
C ARG A 372 -10.48 6.63 32.31
N ALA A 373 -11.15 5.51 32.04
CA ALA A 373 -10.53 4.18 32.05
C ALA A 373 -9.35 4.11 31.06
N GLN A 374 -9.56 4.56 29.82
CA GLN A 374 -8.52 4.59 28.80
C GLN A 374 -7.31 5.45 29.19
N LEU A 375 -7.53 6.62 29.79
CA LEU A 375 -6.43 7.49 30.23
C LEU A 375 -5.69 6.90 31.42
N LEU A 376 -6.37 6.23 32.34
CA LEU A 376 -5.72 5.52 33.45
C LEU A 376 -4.89 4.33 32.96
N ASP A 377 -5.34 3.60 31.94
CA ASP A 377 -4.53 2.55 31.31
C ASP A 377 -3.25 3.13 30.67
N ASN A 378 -3.34 4.30 30.02
CA ASN A 378 -2.16 4.99 29.51
C ASN A 378 -1.21 5.42 30.65
N VAL A 379 -1.73 5.82 31.81
CA VAL A 379 -0.90 6.13 32.99
C VAL A 379 -0.23 4.88 33.56
N ALA A 380 -0.89 3.72 33.53
CA ALA A 380 -0.28 2.45 33.90
C ALA A 380 0.90 2.10 32.99
N ASP A 381 0.77 2.29 31.67
CA ASP A 381 1.86 2.09 30.70
C ASP A 381 3.07 3.00 31.00
N ILE A 382 2.83 4.24 31.40
CA ILE A 382 3.89 5.19 31.80
C ILE A 382 4.56 4.75 33.11
N ALA A 383 3.76 4.31 34.09
CA ALA A 383 4.27 3.84 35.37
C ALA A 383 5.14 2.59 35.21
N ASP A 384 4.67 1.61 34.45
CA ASP A 384 5.42 0.39 34.16
C ASP A 384 6.75 0.69 33.46
N ALA A 385 6.73 1.56 32.45
CA ALA A 385 7.94 1.95 31.75
C ALA A 385 8.94 2.71 32.62
N THR A 386 8.44 3.53 33.54
CA THR A 386 9.27 4.23 34.53
C THR A 386 9.90 3.23 35.51
N ALA A 387 9.14 2.19 35.87
CA ALA A 387 9.63 1.09 36.70
C ALA A 387 10.60 0.16 35.95
N THR A 388 10.67 0.18 34.62
CA THR A 388 11.63 -0.63 33.83
C THR A 388 12.32 0.18 32.73
N PRO A 389 13.18 1.15 33.08
CA PRO A 389 13.72 2.13 32.12
C PRO A 389 14.70 1.53 31.11
N ASP A 390 15.33 0.39 31.43
CA ASP A 390 16.32 -0.28 30.57
C ASP A 390 15.68 -1.05 29.40
N GLU A 391 14.35 -1.15 29.35
CA GLU A 391 13.63 -1.85 28.29
C GLU A 391 13.27 -0.87 27.15
N PRO A 392 13.91 -0.95 25.96
CA PRO A 392 13.68 0.04 24.89
C PRO A 392 12.21 0.12 24.43
N ARG A 393 11.46 -0.97 24.60
CA ARG A 393 10.04 -1.08 24.27
C ARG A 393 9.15 -0.31 25.25
N SER A 394 9.54 -0.28 26.53
CA SER A 394 8.77 0.39 27.59
C SER A 394 8.76 1.90 27.36
N LEU A 395 9.91 2.46 26.97
CA LEU A 395 10.07 3.89 26.67
C LEU A 395 9.25 4.34 25.45
N SER A 396 9.17 3.50 24.41
CA SER A 396 8.31 3.77 23.24
C SER A 396 6.83 3.78 23.61
N ARG A 397 6.38 2.81 24.42
CA ARG A 397 5.00 2.75 24.94
C ARG A 397 4.66 3.97 25.80
N ALA A 398 5.54 4.36 26.72
CA ALA A 398 5.34 5.55 27.56
C ALA A 398 5.21 6.83 26.74
N ARG A 399 6.01 6.98 25.66
CA ARG A 399 5.88 8.13 24.74
C ARG A 399 4.53 8.16 24.02
N ALA A 400 4.07 7.01 23.53
CA ALA A 400 2.76 6.91 22.87
C ALA A 400 1.61 7.20 23.86
N ALA A 401 1.67 6.62 25.06
CA ALA A 401 0.71 6.88 26.14
C ALA A 401 0.68 8.36 26.53
N MET A 402 1.83 9.02 26.67
CA MET A 402 1.90 10.45 26.95
C MET A 402 1.35 11.33 25.83
N ALA A 403 1.55 10.96 24.56
CA ALA A 403 0.96 11.68 23.44
C ALA A 403 -0.57 11.61 23.47
N ALA A 404 -1.13 10.44 23.83
CA ALA A 404 -2.57 10.26 23.99
C ALA A 404 -3.12 11.13 25.15
N ILE A 405 -2.46 11.13 26.31
CA ILE A 405 -2.85 11.97 27.47
C ILE A 405 -2.75 13.46 27.11
N THR A 406 -1.70 13.89 26.42
CA THR A 406 -1.50 15.29 26.00
C THR A 406 -2.62 15.75 25.05
N THR A 407 -3.04 14.87 24.14
CA THR A 407 -4.15 15.15 23.22
C THR A 407 -5.46 15.34 23.98
N ALA A 408 -5.74 14.49 24.98
CA ALA A 408 -6.92 14.61 25.82
C ALA A 408 -6.88 15.84 26.75
N ALA A 409 -5.69 16.23 27.21
CA ALA A 409 -5.46 17.35 28.11
C ALA A 409 -5.88 18.71 27.54
N GLY A 410 -6.00 18.86 26.21
CA GLY A 410 -6.48 20.10 25.57
C GLY A 410 -7.86 20.57 26.03
N THR A 411 -8.62 19.70 26.72
CA THR A 411 -9.96 19.97 27.26
C THR A 411 -10.00 20.24 28.77
N SER A 412 -8.92 19.94 29.51
CA SER A 412 -8.89 19.97 30.98
C SER A 412 -7.63 20.65 31.51
N SER A 413 -7.79 21.79 32.20
CA SER A 413 -6.67 22.59 32.72
C SER A 413 -5.85 21.85 33.79
N GLN A 414 -6.50 21.00 34.57
CA GLN A 414 -5.83 20.17 35.59
C GLN A 414 -4.97 19.08 34.94
N LEU A 415 -5.50 18.40 33.92
CA LEU A 415 -4.74 17.41 33.17
C LEU A 415 -3.56 18.05 32.42
N ALA A 416 -3.76 19.24 31.83
CA ALA A 416 -2.68 19.99 31.18
C ALA A 416 -1.55 20.37 32.14
N GLN A 417 -1.89 20.76 33.38
CA GLN A 417 -0.90 21.04 34.42
C GLN A 417 -0.12 19.78 34.81
N ALA A 418 -0.80 18.65 35.00
CA ALA A 418 -0.15 17.37 35.31
C ALA A 418 0.77 16.89 34.17
N VAL A 419 0.35 17.04 32.91
CA VAL A 419 1.19 16.78 31.73
C VAL A 419 2.44 17.67 31.71
N SER A 420 2.31 18.95 32.05
CA SER A 420 3.47 19.86 32.12
C SER A 420 4.47 19.45 33.18
N THR A 421 4.00 19.01 34.36
CA THR A 421 4.86 18.49 35.44
C THR A 421 5.62 17.26 34.97
N TRP A 422 4.95 16.33 34.29
CA TRP A 422 5.58 15.12 33.75
C TRP A 422 6.67 15.43 32.71
N HIS A 423 6.42 16.37 31.79
CA HIS A 423 7.43 16.79 30.80
C HIS A 423 8.69 17.37 31.45
N HIS A 424 8.55 18.07 32.59
CA HIS A 424 9.70 18.58 33.32
C HIS A 424 10.54 17.46 33.93
N VAL A 425 9.90 16.40 34.42
CA VAL A 425 10.56 15.20 34.96
C VAL A 425 11.28 14.42 33.86
N LEU A 426 10.66 14.24 32.69
CA LEU A 426 11.30 13.57 31.55
C LEU A 426 12.53 14.32 31.01
N GLY A 427 12.57 15.65 31.11
CA GLY A 427 13.74 16.43 30.73
C GLY A 427 14.97 16.21 31.62
N GLN A 428 14.83 15.46 32.72
CA GLN A 428 15.91 15.12 33.65
C GLN A 428 16.46 13.70 33.45
N PHE A 429 15.80 12.89 32.61
CA PHE A 429 16.27 11.57 32.14
C PHE A 429 16.93 11.71 30.77
#